data_AF-A0A9W7GLM2-F1
#
_entry.id   AF-A0A9W7GLM2-F1
#
_cell.length_a   1.000
_cell.length_b   1.000
_cell.length_c   1.000
_cell.angle_alpha   90.00
_cell.angle_beta   90.00
_cell.angle_gamma   90.00
#
_symmetry.space_group_name_H-M   'P 1'
#
loop_
_entity.id
_entity.type
_entity.pdbx_description
1 polymer ?
#
loop_
_entity_poly.entity_id
_entity_poly.type
_entity_poly.pdbx_seq_one_letter_code
_entity_poly.pdbx_strand_id
1 'polypeptide(L)'
;MMTIKSILAPALLFNLALFDVCTGAGTGSSKGTLKQVISPFFKKACTPDGCVPSSTVCVFDVKLVAIGNAIAYYEFNACPGVQQPTLGMIQGVEYRFNQYDPTNIMHPLGYAYYTDGAHQNVDELEPKIAPPGTGSTCAETNACQAPMYYQDETYQGDYVPTGGVGSDFGLDFYEPFFKYPNFAWGGPDAGPKTIPMVNPTNTPVTSPLNWNVRLNLTDTTFLGDIFYFCHIHIGMSGRVKQLSPVDGSILSPNDFPPLEGNLRGAPLYPAPTYKIVSSGQETECGTVGLNSFFEDKHNGKCPTNYICTEGLTFNAEAEVFNDCLDAMNCAMQYSMIIVPNQTNPLVTFVHSMVPHHENAIQMCKSLLVTEYAENDPLKFPDLDFKALCWNIINVQSLQIMEMLTYLDAADIAEGSAKCFDSPAEAISVSSNTGFTNQEPFLISIVTFAAATFAVAVASFAAAGYFTGGAGGVAAAKTVESPA
;
A
#
# COMPACT_ATOMS: atom_id res chain seq x y z
N MET A 1 74.46 16.37 23.64
CA MET A 1 74.54 15.55 22.41
C MET A 1 73.13 15.52 21.82
N MET A 2 72.81 16.38 20.83
CA MET A 2 72.76 16.06 19.38
C MET A 2 71.72 14.96 19.08
N THR A 3 70.71 15.09 18.21
CA THR A 3 70.47 16.03 17.08
C THR A 3 69.01 15.93 16.61
N ILE A 4 68.52 17.02 16.02
CA ILE A 4 67.29 17.15 15.21
C ILE A 4 67.42 16.42 13.86
N LYS A 5 66.33 15.85 13.32
CA LYS A 5 66.01 15.85 11.88
C LYS A 5 64.51 15.63 11.62
N SER A 6 63.93 16.56 10.85
CA SER A 6 62.61 16.52 10.23
C SER A 6 62.58 15.60 9.00
N ILE A 7 61.38 15.24 8.51
CA ILE A 7 60.92 15.42 7.10
C ILE A 7 59.59 14.67 6.84
N LEU A 8 58.60 15.46 6.36
CA LEU A 8 57.46 15.24 5.45
C LEU A 8 56.61 13.95 5.41
N ALA A 9 55.30 14.18 5.39
CA ALA A 9 54.23 13.31 4.87
C ALA A 9 54.20 13.26 3.33
N PRO A 10 53.48 12.28 2.75
CA PRO A 10 52.40 12.66 1.83
C PRO A 10 51.11 11.85 1.98
N ALA A 11 50.01 12.51 1.61
CA ALA A 11 48.65 12.00 1.52
C ALA A 11 48.50 10.90 0.45
N LEU A 12 47.68 9.88 0.74
CA LEU A 12 47.32 8.83 -0.21
C LEU A 12 45.90 9.07 -0.73
N LEU A 13 45.81 9.21 -2.06
CA LEU A 13 44.60 9.34 -2.86
C LEU A 13 43.78 8.05 -2.87
N PHE A 14 42.47 8.17 -2.72
CA PHE A 14 41.48 7.13 -3.01
C PHE A 14 41.33 6.98 -4.54
N ASN A 15 41.56 5.77 -5.05
CA ASN A 15 41.27 5.38 -6.42
C ASN A 15 39.79 4.98 -6.54
N LEU A 16 39.04 5.70 -7.38
CA LEU A 16 37.74 5.25 -7.90
C LEU A 16 38.00 4.64 -9.28
N ALA A 17 37.77 3.33 -9.43
CA ALA A 17 37.80 2.66 -10.71
C ALA A 17 36.50 2.96 -11.48
N LEU A 18 36.61 3.67 -12.61
CA LEU A 18 35.58 3.69 -13.64
C LEU A 18 35.97 2.72 -14.75
N PHE A 19 35.04 1.85 -15.12
CA PHE A 19 35.12 0.93 -16.25
C PHE A 19 34.98 1.67 -17.60
N ASP A 20 35.74 1.18 -18.58
CA ASP A 20 35.79 1.54 -20.01
C ASP A 20 34.39 1.60 -20.66
N VAL A 21 34.04 2.67 -21.39
CA VAL A 21 34.30 2.91 -22.83
C VAL A 21 33.71 1.84 -23.75
N CYS A 22 32.60 2.20 -24.40
CA CYS A 22 32.27 1.73 -25.74
C CYS A 22 32.06 2.96 -26.65
N THR A 23 32.80 2.93 -27.75
CA THR A 23 32.98 3.97 -28.75
C THR A 23 31.85 3.95 -29.79
N GLY A 24 31.38 5.13 -30.17
CA GLY A 24 30.47 5.33 -31.28
C GLY A 24 30.61 6.74 -31.83
N ALA A 25 31.41 6.88 -32.90
CA ALA A 25 31.73 8.14 -33.54
C ALA A 25 30.52 8.73 -34.30
N GLY A 26 30.24 10.02 -34.07
CA GLY A 26 29.28 10.81 -34.82
C GLY A 26 29.64 12.28 -34.75
N THR A 27 30.25 12.80 -35.80
CA THR A 27 30.72 14.18 -35.95
C THR A 27 29.57 15.17 -36.06
N GLY A 28 29.52 16.18 -35.19
CA GLY A 28 28.54 17.27 -35.27
C GLY A 28 28.93 18.49 -34.43
N SER A 29 29.41 19.53 -35.09
CA SER A 29 29.80 20.81 -34.53
C SER A 29 28.61 21.61 -33.98
N SER A 30 28.63 22.00 -32.71
CA SER A 30 28.07 23.30 -32.31
C SER A 30 28.80 23.85 -31.08
N LYS A 31 29.22 25.11 -31.19
CA LYS A 31 29.82 25.90 -30.10
C LYS A 31 28.70 26.27 -29.12
N GLY A 32 28.61 25.54 -28.01
CA GLY A 32 27.75 25.86 -26.87
C GLY A 32 28.60 26.25 -25.66
N THR A 33 28.38 27.44 -25.14
CA THR A 33 29.07 28.03 -23.99
C THR A 33 28.97 27.13 -22.76
N LEU A 34 30.11 26.68 -22.23
CA LEU A 34 30.24 25.90 -21.02
C LEU A 34 29.88 26.76 -19.79
N LYS A 35 28.59 26.81 -19.44
CA LYS A 35 28.09 27.32 -18.15
C LYS A 35 27.04 26.36 -17.60
N GLN A 36 27.43 25.14 -17.26
CA GLN A 36 26.61 24.28 -16.41
C GLN A 36 27.41 23.12 -15.81
N VAL A 37 28.41 23.41 -15.00
CA VAL A 37 28.91 22.42 -14.04
C VAL A 37 29.19 23.17 -12.75
N ILE A 38 28.67 22.64 -11.65
CA ILE A 38 28.60 23.16 -10.27
C ILE A 38 27.23 23.79 -9.92
N SER A 39 26.24 22.93 -9.71
CA SER A 39 25.25 23.09 -8.64
C SER A 39 25.09 21.71 -7.97
N PRO A 40 25.38 21.55 -6.67
CA PRO A 40 25.14 20.30 -5.98
C PRO A 40 23.62 20.10 -5.90
N PHE A 41 23.11 19.01 -6.48
CA PHE A 41 21.82 18.37 -6.19
C PHE A 41 20.75 19.23 -5.48
N PHE A 42 20.26 20.30 -6.12
CA PHE A 42 18.91 20.76 -5.81
C PHE A 42 17.98 19.71 -6.40
N LYS A 43 17.37 18.87 -5.56
CA LYS A 43 16.23 18.05 -5.98
C LYS A 43 15.19 19.00 -6.55
N LYS A 44 15.03 19.03 -7.86
CA LYS A 44 14.05 19.89 -8.52
C LYS A 44 12.67 19.40 -8.10
N ALA A 45 11.90 20.25 -7.42
CA ALA A 45 10.48 19.99 -7.18
C ALA A 45 9.77 19.93 -8.52
N CYS A 46 8.90 18.94 -8.72
CA CYS A 46 8.15 18.82 -9.95
C CYS A 46 7.01 19.81 -10.00
N THR A 47 6.89 20.49 -11.12
CA THR A 47 5.82 21.44 -11.40
C THR A 47 5.13 21.00 -12.69
N PRO A 48 3.80 21.17 -12.83
CA PRO A 48 3.12 20.87 -14.07
C PRO A 48 3.72 21.66 -15.24
N ASP A 49 3.69 21.07 -16.43
CA ASP A 49 4.19 21.72 -17.64
C ASP A 49 3.47 23.05 -17.89
N GLY A 50 4.25 24.10 -18.14
CA GLY A 50 3.71 25.45 -18.37
C GLY A 50 3.19 26.16 -17.12
N CYS A 51 3.27 25.55 -15.93
CA CYS A 51 2.95 26.23 -14.68
C CYS A 51 4.02 27.27 -14.34
N VAL A 52 3.64 28.54 -14.32
CA VAL A 52 4.52 29.69 -14.08
C VAL A 52 3.88 30.64 -13.07
N PRO A 53 4.62 31.59 -12.48
CA PRO A 53 4.05 32.45 -11.44
C PRO A 53 2.88 33.34 -11.87
N SER A 54 2.69 33.57 -13.17
CA SER A 54 1.52 34.27 -13.71
C SER A 54 0.31 33.37 -13.99
N SER A 55 0.41 32.06 -13.75
CA SER A 55 -0.69 31.13 -13.91
C SER A 55 -1.77 31.38 -12.86
N THR A 56 -3.03 31.18 -13.23
CA THR A 56 -4.15 31.21 -12.26
C THR A 56 -4.47 29.83 -11.73
N VAL A 57 -4.33 28.80 -12.58
CA VAL A 57 -4.57 27.39 -12.25
C VAL A 57 -3.45 26.54 -12.85
N CYS A 58 -2.96 25.57 -12.08
CA CYS A 58 -2.07 24.51 -12.54
C CYS A 58 -2.67 23.14 -12.22
N VAL A 59 -2.37 22.13 -13.04
CA VAL A 59 -3.04 20.83 -12.96
C VAL A 59 -2.01 19.71 -12.82
N PHE A 60 -2.19 18.88 -11.80
CA PHE A 60 -1.55 17.59 -11.67
C PHE A 60 -2.56 16.48 -11.96
N ASP A 61 -2.21 15.55 -12.84
CA ASP A 61 -2.95 14.29 -12.98
C ASP A 61 -2.28 13.23 -12.12
N VAL A 62 -3.08 12.52 -11.34
CA VAL A 62 -2.63 11.60 -10.29
C VAL A 62 -3.04 10.19 -10.65
N LYS A 63 -2.08 9.26 -10.56
CA LYS A 63 -2.32 7.82 -10.64
C LYS A 63 -1.49 7.10 -9.59
N LEU A 64 -1.76 5.82 -9.39
CA LEU A 64 -1.08 4.97 -8.42
C LEU A 64 -0.29 3.88 -9.14
N VAL A 65 0.88 3.58 -8.60
CA VAL A 65 1.71 2.46 -9.06
C VAL A 65 1.84 1.46 -7.91
N ALA A 66 1.13 0.32 -8.01
CA ALA A 66 1.21 -0.76 -7.01
C ALA A 66 2.34 -1.75 -7.30
N ILE A 67 2.56 -2.07 -8.58
CA ILE A 67 3.57 -3.00 -9.03
C ILE A 67 4.95 -2.47 -8.65
N GLY A 68 5.75 -3.34 -8.02
CA GLY A 68 7.10 -3.03 -7.58
C GLY A 68 7.16 -2.02 -6.43
N ASN A 69 6.07 -1.78 -5.70
CA ASN A 69 6.04 -0.92 -4.50
C ASN A 69 5.47 -1.71 -3.31
N ALA A 70 5.67 -1.25 -2.07
CA ALA A 70 5.15 -1.93 -0.88
C ALA A 70 3.62 -2.00 -0.85
N ILE A 71 2.98 -0.88 -1.15
CA ILE A 71 1.53 -0.73 -1.24
C ILE A 71 1.17 -0.31 -2.67
N ALA A 72 0.82 0.96 -2.86
CA ALA A 72 0.92 1.69 -4.10
C ALA A 72 1.48 3.09 -3.81
N TYR A 73 2.17 3.70 -4.77
CA TYR A 73 2.69 5.06 -4.61
C TYR A 73 2.08 5.99 -5.64
N TYR A 74 1.83 7.24 -5.24
CA TYR A 74 1.37 8.29 -6.14
C TYR A 74 2.44 8.59 -7.20
N GLU A 75 2.02 8.61 -8.45
CA GLU A 75 2.76 9.17 -9.57
C GLU A 75 1.96 10.35 -10.13
N PHE A 76 2.67 11.41 -10.48
CA PHE A 76 2.08 12.61 -11.05
C PHE A 76 2.59 12.80 -12.47
N ASN A 77 1.74 13.26 -13.38
CA ASN A 77 2.10 13.57 -14.76
C ASN A 77 3.32 14.51 -14.89
N ALA A 78 3.53 15.39 -13.93
CA ALA A 78 4.69 16.29 -13.86
C ALA A 78 6.02 15.59 -13.51
N CYS A 79 5.99 14.34 -13.04
CA CYS A 79 7.17 13.52 -12.75
C CYS A 79 6.99 12.07 -13.25
N PRO A 80 6.94 11.84 -14.57
CA PRO A 80 6.74 10.49 -15.08
C PRO A 80 7.79 9.52 -14.55
N GLY A 81 7.33 8.37 -14.04
CA GLY A 81 8.21 7.33 -13.49
C GLY A 81 8.86 7.63 -12.14
N VAL A 82 8.55 8.76 -11.49
CA VAL A 82 8.99 9.07 -10.14
C VAL A 82 7.85 8.80 -9.17
N GLN A 83 7.96 7.72 -8.38
CA GLN A 83 6.98 7.40 -7.34
C GLN A 83 7.14 8.35 -6.15
N GLN A 84 6.05 8.85 -5.59
CA GLN A 84 6.01 9.82 -4.48
C GLN A 84 6.99 10.99 -4.67
N PRO A 85 6.89 11.76 -5.76
CA PRO A 85 7.83 12.83 -6.05
C PRO A 85 7.71 14.01 -5.07
N THR A 86 8.74 14.84 -5.00
CA THR A 86 8.58 16.16 -4.39
C THR A 86 7.90 17.09 -5.39
N LEU A 87 6.71 17.58 -5.06
CA LEU A 87 5.95 18.52 -5.87
C LEU A 87 6.34 19.96 -5.55
N GLY A 88 6.14 20.87 -6.50
CA GLY A 88 6.34 22.31 -6.34
C GLY A 88 5.03 23.04 -6.58
N MET A 89 4.61 23.85 -5.61
CA MET A 89 3.40 24.68 -5.69
C MET A 89 3.73 26.15 -5.50
N ILE A 90 3.41 26.98 -6.48
CA ILE A 90 3.55 28.43 -6.42
C ILE A 90 2.48 29.00 -5.49
N GLN A 91 2.89 29.78 -4.49
CA GLN A 91 1.95 30.44 -3.58
C GLN A 91 0.98 31.35 -4.36
N GLY A 92 -0.30 31.33 -3.97
CA GLY A 92 -1.37 32.11 -4.59
C GLY A 92 -1.96 31.52 -5.88
N VAL A 93 -1.33 30.49 -6.47
CA VAL A 93 -1.86 29.75 -7.63
C VAL A 93 -2.73 28.60 -7.14
N GLU A 94 -3.90 28.40 -7.76
CA GLU A 94 -4.73 27.23 -7.50
C GLU A 94 -4.12 26.01 -8.20
N TYR A 95 -3.91 24.92 -7.46
CA TYR A 95 -3.55 23.63 -8.02
C TYR A 95 -4.72 22.68 -7.97
N ARG A 96 -5.05 22.07 -9.11
CA ARG A 96 -6.01 20.99 -9.23
C ARG A 96 -5.29 19.66 -9.34
N PHE A 97 -5.63 18.72 -8.48
CA PHE A 97 -5.12 17.36 -8.46
C PHE A 97 -6.23 16.43 -8.93
N ASN A 98 -6.18 16.03 -10.21
CA ASN A 98 -7.17 15.14 -10.80
C ASN A 98 -6.86 13.70 -10.40
N GLN A 99 -7.73 13.09 -9.57
CA GLN A 99 -7.68 11.66 -9.25
C GLN A 99 -8.70 10.90 -10.10
N TYR A 100 -8.57 10.99 -11.43
CA TYR A 100 -9.51 10.36 -12.36
C TYR A 100 -9.06 8.96 -12.79
N ASP A 101 -7.77 8.66 -12.62
CA ASP A 101 -7.23 7.36 -13.02
C ASP A 101 -7.82 6.25 -12.14
N PRO A 102 -8.30 5.14 -12.71
CA PRO A 102 -8.92 4.05 -11.95
C PRO A 102 -8.02 3.43 -10.87
N THR A 103 -6.69 3.53 -11.03
CA THR A 103 -5.73 3.06 -10.01
C THR A 103 -5.83 3.82 -8.68
N ASN A 104 -6.47 5.00 -8.65
CA ASN A 104 -6.71 5.77 -7.43
C ASN A 104 -7.74 5.12 -6.48
N ILE A 105 -8.37 3.99 -6.84
CA ILE A 105 -9.23 3.22 -5.92
C ILE A 105 -8.55 3.02 -4.56
N MET A 106 -9.28 3.34 -3.48
CA MET A 106 -8.84 3.33 -2.08
C MET A 106 -7.73 4.33 -1.72
N HIS A 107 -7.35 5.24 -2.62
CA HIS A 107 -6.25 6.19 -2.42
C HIS A 107 -6.67 7.68 -2.50
N PRO A 108 -7.58 8.17 -1.64
CA PRO A 108 -7.96 9.58 -1.61
C PRO A 108 -6.80 10.46 -1.11
N LEU A 109 -6.50 11.54 -1.82
CA LEU A 109 -5.47 12.51 -1.43
C LEU A 109 -5.90 13.37 -0.23
N GLY A 110 -5.04 13.40 0.77
CA GLY A 110 -5.05 14.35 1.88
C GLY A 110 -3.83 15.28 1.83
N TYR A 111 -3.90 16.39 2.56
CA TYR A 111 -2.78 17.33 2.72
C TYR A 111 -2.58 17.71 4.18
N ALA A 112 -1.34 17.72 4.65
CA ALA A 112 -1.01 17.98 6.04
C ALA A 112 0.30 18.77 6.19
N TYR A 113 0.49 19.37 7.37
CA TYR A 113 1.75 20.03 7.73
C TYR A 113 2.84 19.04 8.15
N TYR A 114 2.45 17.79 8.39
CA TYR A 114 3.30 16.68 8.79
C TYR A 114 2.97 15.43 7.99
N THR A 115 3.86 14.45 8.01
CA THR A 115 3.68 13.20 7.26
C THR A 115 2.52 12.37 7.82
N ASP A 116 1.82 11.69 6.92
CA ASP A 116 0.73 10.76 7.14
C ASP A 116 -0.53 11.34 7.79
N GLY A 117 -0.57 12.66 8.05
CA GLY A 117 -1.76 13.43 8.39
C GLY A 117 -2.68 12.73 9.38
N ALA A 118 -3.91 12.43 8.94
CA ALA A 118 -4.97 11.75 9.68
C ALA A 118 -4.49 10.52 10.48
N HIS A 119 -3.54 9.76 9.94
CA HIS A 119 -3.06 8.51 10.55
C HIS A 119 -2.13 8.71 11.74
N GLN A 120 -1.59 9.92 11.92
CA GLN A 120 -0.62 10.24 12.97
C GLN A 120 -1.17 11.24 13.99
N ASN A 121 -2.44 11.63 13.88
CA ASN A 121 -3.07 12.64 14.73
C ASN A 121 -2.22 13.93 14.79
N VAL A 122 -1.74 14.34 13.62
CA VAL A 122 -0.95 15.56 13.39
C VAL A 122 -1.78 16.56 12.59
N ASP A 123 -1.36 17.83 12.65
CA ASP A 123 -2.08 18.93 12.01
C ASP A 123 -2.18 18.75 10.48
N GLU A 124 -3.41 18.54 10.01
CA GLU A 124 -3.78 18.55 8.60
C GLU A 124 -3.99 19.97 8.08
N LEU A 125 -4.04 20.13 6.75
CA LEU A 125 -4.52 21.36 6.15
C LEU A 125 -6.03 21.38 6.24
N GLU A 126 -6.56 22.10 7.23
CA GLU A 126 -8.00 22.23 7.46
C GLU A 126 -8.37 23.70 7.72
N PRO A 127 -9.63 24.11 7.49
CA PRO A 127 -10.07 25.49 7.70
C PRO A 127 -9.78 26.04 9.11
N LYS A 128 -9.72 25.15 10.11
CA LYS A 128 -9.56 25.46 11.54
C LYS A 128 -8.14 25.26 12.07
N ILE A 129 -7.21 24.82 11.24
CA ILE A 129 -5.85 24.49 11.67
C ILE A 129 -4.89 25.53 11.11
N ALA A 130 -4.37 26.38 11.98
CA ALA A 130 -3.39 27.39 11.60
C ALA A 130 -2.04 26.73 11.27
N PRO A 131 -1.29 27.25 10.27
CA PRO A 131 0.01 26.71 9.97
C PRO A 131 0.93 26.71 11.20
N PRO A 132 1.61 25.59 11.49
CA PRO A 132 2.36 25.43 12.73
C PRO A 132 3.54 26.39 12.78
N GLY A 133 3.80 26.92 13.98
CA GLY A 133 4.91 27.85 14.21
C GLY A 133 4.72 29.24 13.59
N THR A 134 3.53 29.56 13.08
CA THR A 134 3.18 30.91 12.59
C THR A 134 2.34 31.67 13.61
N GLY A 135 2.26 33.00 13.45
CA GLY A 135 1.33 33.85 14.18
C GLY A 135 -0.05 33.97 13.51
N SER A 136 -0.37 33.06 12.57
CA SER A 136 -1.60 33.13 11.78
C SER A 136 -2.83 32.90 12.66
N THR A 137 -3.80 33.82 12.61
CA THR A 137 -5.07 33.72 13.34
C THR A 137 -6.18 33.14 12.47
N CYS A 138 -5.85 32.54 11.32
CA CYS A 138 -6.84 32.04 10.36
C CYS A 138 -7.82 31.04 10.97
N ALA A 139 -7.40 30.30 12.00
CA ALA A 139 -8.20 29.30 12.70
C ALA A 139 -9.37 29.94 13.46
N GLU A 140 -9.22 31.16 13.97
CA GLU A 140 -10.27 31.87 14.71
C GLU A 140 -11.49 32.18 13.84
N THR A 141 -11.26 32.26 12.52
CA THR A 141 -12.27 32.60 11.54
C THR A 141 -12.54 31.47 10.55
N ASN A 142 -12.07 30.24 10.78
CA ASN A 142 -12.16 29.13 9.82
C ASN A 142 -11.67 29.52 8.41
N ALA A 143 -10.58 30.28 8.30
CA ALA A 143 -10.08 30.82 7.03
C ALA A 143 -8.68 30.30 6.66
N CYS A 144 -8.21 29.24 7.32
CA CYS A 144 -6.92 28.65 7.02
C CYS A 144 -6.92 27.97 5.66
N GLN A 145 -5.81 28.03 4.95
CA GLN A 145 -5.65 27.33 3.67
C GLN A 145 -5.94 25.83 3.85
N ALA A 146 -6.82 25.28 3.02
CA ALA A 146 -7.24 23.88 3.10
C ALA A 146 -7.51 23.35 1.68
N PRO A 147 -7.36 22.03 1.44
CA PRO A 147 -7.84 21.41 0.23
C PRO A 147 -9.36 21.54 0.15
N MET A 148 -9.87 21.66 -1.06
CA MET A 148 -11.31 21.68 -1.35
C MET A 148 -11.62 20.55 -2.32
N TYR A 149 -12.59 19.71 -1.99
CA TYR A 149 -12.87 18.48 -2.74
C TYR A 149 -14.07 18.64 -3.70
N TYR A 150 -13.87 18.19 -4.94
CA TYR A 150 -14.82 18.38 -6.04
C TYR A 150 -15.10 17.07 -6.76
N GLN A 151 -16.36 16.86 -7.12
CA GLN A 151 -16.74 15.92 -8.17
C GLN A 151 -16.95 16.72 -9.45
N ASP A 152 -16.14 16.43 -10.48
CA ASP A 152 -16.01 17.26 -11.68
C ASP A 152 -15.76 18.74 -11.29
N GLU A 153 -16.68 19.64 -11.61
CA GLU A 153 -16.61 21.06 -11.24
C GLU A 153 -17.47 21.42 -10.01
N THR A 154 -18.17 20.43 -9.42
CA THR A 154 -19.08 20.67 -8.30
C THR A 154 -18.35 20.51 -6.97
N TYR A 155 -18.21 21.60 -6.24
CA TYR A 155 -17.68 21.59 -4.88
C TYR A 155 -18.61 20.81 -3.95
N GLN A 156 -18.03 19.93 -3.12
CA GLN A 156 -18.82 19.10 -2.21
C GLN A 156 -18.93 19.64 -0.78
N GLY A 157 -18.24 20.75 -0.47
CA GLY A 157 -18.27 21.36 0.86
C GLY A 157 -19.05 22.69 0.91
N ASP A 158 -18.96 23.35 2.06
CA ASP A 158 -19.47 24.70 2.32
C ASP A 158 -18.38 25.72 2.66
N TYR A 159 -17.13 25.24 2.83
CA TYR A 159 -16.00 26.06 3.22
C TYR A 159 -15.65 27.09 2.13
N VAL A 160 -15.56 28.35 2.53
CA VAL A 160 -15.11 29.46 1.69
C VAL A 160 -13.92 30.16 2.38
N PRO A 161 -12.69 30.02 1.84
CA PRO A 161 -11.50 30.66 2.43
C PRO A 161 -11.64 32.17 2.57
N THR A 162 -12.26 32.81 1.57
CA THR A 162 -12.52 34.26 1.58
C THR A 162 -13.80 34.55 2.35
N GLY A 163 -13.68 34.72 3.67
CA GLY A 163 -14.80 35.12 4.53
C GLY A 163 -15.04 34.22 5.74
N GLY A 164 -14.35 33.08 5.83
CA GLY A 164 -14.41 32.25 7.03
C GLY A 164 -15.76 31.55 7.24
N VAL A 165 -16.43 31.25 6.13
CA VAL A 165 -17.76 30.63 6.14
C VAL A 165 -17.60 29.13 5.96
N GLY A 166 -18.39 28.36 6.70
CA GLY A 166 -18.35 26.91 6.64
C GLY A 166 -17.10 26.32 7.31
N SER A 167 -17.09 25.01 7.43
CA SER A 167 -15.89 24.26 7.78
C SER A 167 -15.82 22.91 7.09
N ASP A 168 -16.87 22.53 6.36
CA ASP A 168 -16.87 21.33 5.55
C ASP A 168 -16.16 21.66 4.24
N PHE A 169 -14.99 21.06 4.05
CA PHE A 169 -14.19 21.25 2.85
C PHE A 169 -14.44 20.18 1.77
N GLY A 170 -15.44 19.31 1.98
CA GLY A 170 -15.92 18.30 1.03
C GLY A 170 -15.29 16.91 1.20
N LEU A 171 -14.41 16.71 2.19
CA LEU A 171 -13.70 15.45 2.39
C LEU A 171 -14.64 14.28 2.74
N ASP A 172 -15.66 14.53 3.56
CA ASP A 172 -16.65 13.50 3.97
C ASP A 172 -17.48 12.97 2.79
N PHE A 173 -17.58 13.76 1.70
CA PHE A 173 -18.17 13.32 0.44
C PHE A 173 -17.15 12.67 -0.49
N TYR A 174 -15.87 12.99 -0.34
CA TYR A 174 -14.80 12.53 -1.20
C TYR A 174 -14.33 11.12 -0.84
N GLU A 175 -13.86 10.93 0.39
CA GLU A 175 -13.18 9.71 0.83
C GLU A 175 -14.05 8.44 0.69
N PRO A 176 -15.35 8.42 1.08
CA PRO A 176 -16.14 7.18 1.00
C PRO A 176 -16.27 6.63 -0.41
N PHE A 177 -16.19 7.48 -1.43
CA PHE A 177 -16.31 7.07 -2.82
C PHE A 177 -15.06 6.34 -3.34
N PHE A 178 -13.92 6.52 -2.68
CA PHE A 178 -12.71 5.81 -3.04
C PHE A 178 -12.78 4.31 -2.71
N LYS A 179 -13.76 3.89 -1.90
CA LYS A 179 -13.99 2.48 -1.53
C LYS A 179 -14.78 1.71 -2.60
N TYR A 180 -15.23 2.37 -3.66
CA TYR A 180 -15.93 1.73 -4.77
C TYR A 180 -14.97 0.99 -5.71
N PRO A 181 -15.40 -0.13 -6.31
CA PRO A 181 -14.58 -0.97 -7.16
C PRO A 181 -14.13 -0.26 -8.43
N ASN A 182 -13.06 -0.77 -9.05
CA ASN A 182 -12.36 -0.13 -10.16
C ASN A 182 -13.27 0.23 -11.35
N PHE A 183 -14.27 -0.61 -11.65
CA PHE A 183 -15.22 -0.37 -12.74
C PHE A 183 -16.17 0.82 -12.52
N ALA A 184 -16.22 1.40 -11.31
CA ALA A 184 -16.99 2.61 -11.00
C ALA A 184 -16.26 3.91 -11.47
N TRP A 185 -14.98 3.81 -11.77
CA TRP A 185 -14.11 4.93 -12.12
C TRP A 185 -14.15 5.23 -13.62
N GLY A 186 -13.78 6.45 -14.02
CA GLY A 186 -13.66 6.82 -15.43
C GLY A 186 -12.47 6.15 -16.10
N GLY A 187 -12.61 5.69 -17.35
CA GLY A 187 -11.53 5.02 -18.10
C GLY A 187 -12.05 4.15 -19.24
N PRO A 188 -11.17 3.59 -20.09
CA PRO A 188 -11.57 2.69 -21.17
C PRO A 188 -12.26 1.41 -20.68
N ASP A 189 -11.97 0.99 -19.45
CA ASP A 189 -12.59 -0.16 -18.76
C ASP A 189 -13.85 0.21 -17.97
N ALA A 190 -14.22 1.51 -17.94
CA ALA A 190 -15.45 2.00 -17.32
C ALA A 190 -16.65 1.58 -18.17
N GLY A 191 -17.15 0.38 -17.91
CA GLY A 191 -18.40 -0.07 -18.49
C GLY A 191 -19.52 0.95 -18.19
N PRO A 192 -20.56 1.05 -19.03
CA PRO A 192 -21.76 1.85 -18.75
C PRO A 192 -22.58 1.15 -17.66
N LYS A 193 -22.01 0.97 -16.47
CA LYS A 193 -22.73 0.46 -15.32
C LYS A 193 -23.14 1.69 -14.54
N THR A 194 -24.41 2.07 -14.69
CA THR A 194 -25.10 2.89 -13.70
C THR A 194 -25.01 2.14 -12.38
N ILE A 195 -23.98 2.42 -11.59
CA ILE A 195 -23.98 2.01 -10.20
C ILE A 195 -24.99 2.96 -9.54
N PRO A 196 -25.99 2.46 -8.80
CA PRO A 196 -26.75 3.30 -7.88
C PRO A 196 -25.79 3.72 -6.77
N MET A 197 -24.92 4.66 -7.07
CA MET A 197 -23.99 5.26 -6.14
C MET A 197 -24.84 6.14 -5.26
N VAL A 198 -25.01 5.74 -4.02
CA VAL A 198 -25.78 6.49 -3.05
C VAL A 198 -24.78 7.41 -2.36
N ASN A 199 -24.75 8.68 -2.75
CA ASN A 199 -24.08 9.71 -1.94
C ASN A 199 -24.70 9.67 -0.52
N PRO A 200 -24.01 10.04 0.58
CA PRO A 200 -24.62 10.18 1.92
C PRO A 200 -25.97 10.94 1.95
N THR A 201 -26.30 11.71 0.91
CA THR A 201 -27.61 12.36 0.68
C THR A 201 -28.68 11.50 -0.03
N ASN A 202 -28.43 10.22 -0.28
CA ASN A 202 -29.28 9.31 -1.07
C ASN A 202 -29.48 9.68 -2.56
N THR A 203 -28.56 10.47 -3.13
CA THR A 203 -28.65 10.89 -4.54
C THR A 203 -27.87 9.91 -5.44
N PRO A 204 -28.48 9.32 -6.49
CA PRO A 204 -27.78 8.49 -7.47
C PRO A 204 -26.72 9.28 -8.24
N VAL A 205 -25.47 8.84 -8.21
CA VAL A 205 -24.41 9.37 -9.10
C VAL A 205 -24.45 8.60 -10.42
N THR A 206 -24.71 9.28 -11.54
CA THR A 206 -24.82 8.67 -12.88
C THR A 206 -23.59 8.90 -13.76
N SER A 207 -22.57 9.57 -13.23
CA SER A 207 -21.34 9.94 -13.95
C SER A 207 -20.15 9.14 -13.41
N PRO A 208 -19.09 8.92 -14.22
CA PRO A 208 -17.84 8.36 -13.73
C PRO A 208 -17.28 9.12 -12.53
N LEU A 209 -16.50 8.43 -11.70
CA LEU A 209 -15.82 9.05 -10.56
C LEU A 209 -14.67 9.97 -11.00
N ASN A 210 -15.01 11.22 -11.35
CA ASN A 210 -14.06 12.27 -11.69
C ASN A 210 -13.79 13.19 -10.49
N TRP A 211 -13.09 12.64 -9.50
CA TRP A 211 -12.75 13.33 -8.27
C TRP A 211 -11.49 14.18 -8.42
N ASN A 212 -11.53 15.44 -7.94
CA ASN A 212 -10.34 16.29 -7.88
C ASN A 212 -10.26 17.08 -6.57
N VAL A 213 -9.02 17.33 -6.15
CA VAL A 213 -8.70 18.20 -5.01
C VAL A 213 -8.18 19.52 -5.54
N ARG A 214 -8.68 20.64 -5.01
CA ARG A 214 -8.15 21.98 -5.32
C ARG A 214 -7.49 22.56 -4.09
N LEU A 215 -6.26 23.01 -4.23
CA LEU A 215 -5.49 23.58 -3.14
C LEU A 215 -4.81 24.86 -3.60
N ASN A 216 -4.97 25.92 -2.81
CA ASN A 216 -4.27 27.18 -2.99
C ASN A 216 -3.53 27.51 -1.69
N LEU A 217 -2.22 27.74 -1.80
CA LEU A 217 -1.37 28.10 -0.66
C LEU A 217 -1.25 29.61 -0.59
N THR A 218 -1.95 30.22 0.35
CA THR A 218 -2.10 31.67 0.46
C THR A 218 -1.36 32.24 1.68
N ASP A 219 -1.00 31.42 2.67
CA ASP A 219 -0.25 31.88 3.83
C ASP A 219 1.23 32.09 3.49
N THR A 220 1.57 33.34 3.19
CA THR A 220 2.95 33.75 2.88
C THR A 220 3.88 33.78 4.12
N THR A 221 3.35 33.61 5.33
CA THR A 221 4.14 33.55 6.56
C THR A 221 4.62 32.14 6.88
N PHE A 222 3.93 31.12 6.35
CA PHE A 222 4.36 29.74 6.42
C PHE A 222 5.21 29.38 5.19
N LEU A 223 6.51 29.19 5.39
CA LEU A 223 7.44 28.79 4.31
C LEU A 223 7.84 27.30 4.39
N GLY A 224 7.30 26.57 5.35
CA GLY A 224 7.59 25.15 5.57
C GLY A 224 7.07 24.27 4.43
N ASP A 225 7.54 23.03 4.42
CA ASP A 225 7.03 22.04 3.48
C ASP A 225 5.63 21.56 3.89
N ILE A 226 4.85 21.15 2.92
CA ILE A 226 3.55 20.49 3.10
C ILE A 226 3.69 19.04 2.64
N PHE A 227 2.84 18.15 3.11
CA PHE A 227 2.82 16.76 2.70
C PHE A 227 1.49 16.42 2.05
N TYR A 228 1.54 15.75 0.90
CA TYR A 228 0.38 15.05 0.37
C TYR A 228 0.45 13.60 0.84
N PHE A 229 -0.67 12.98 1.18
CA PHE A 229 -0.72 11.60 1.69
C PHE A 229 -2.02 10.91 1.26
N CYS A 230 -2.17 9.62 1.57
CA CYS A 230 -3.44 8.92 1.36
C CYS A 230 -4.27 8.96 2.64
N HIS A 231 -5.53 9.40 2.55
CA HIS A 231 -6.42 9.50 3.70
C HIS A 231 -6.89 8.12 4.22
N ILE A 232 -6.71 7.05 3.44
CA ILE A 232 -7.02 5.67 3.84
C ILE A 232 -5.77 4.88 4.23
N HIS A 233 -4.65 5.07 3.52
CA HIS A 233 -3.44 4.27 3.67
C HIS A 233 -2.27 5.09 4.23
N ILE A 234 -1.70 4.64 5.33
CA ILE A 234 -0.48 5.19 5.91
C ILE A 234 0.75 4.84 5.05
N GLY A 235 1.85 5.59 5.18
CA GLY A 235 3.08 5.31 4.44
C GLY A 235 3.07 5.83 3.00
N MET A 236 2.07 6.66 2.66
CA MET A 236 1.89 7.20 1.30
C MET A 236 2.33 8.65 1.13
N SER A 237 2.93 9.23 2.17
CA SER A 237 3.34 10.62 2.18
C SER A 237 4.38 10.96 1.11
N GLY A 238 4.16 12.08 0.43
CA GLY A 238 5.19 12.78 -0.33
C GLY A 238 5.18 14.28 -0.03
N ARG A 239 6.19 14.98 -0.54
CA ARG A 239 6.50 16.36 -0.14
C ARG A 239 6.00 17.36 -1.17
N VAL A 240 5.51 18.50 -0.70
CA VAL A 240 5.21 19.70 -1.48
C VAL A 240 6.13 20.83 -1.01
N LYS A 241 6.95 21.35 -1.93
CA LYS A 241 7.72 22.58 -1.77
C LYS A 241 6.89 23.77 -2.19
N GLN A 242 6.88 24.81 -1.36
CA GLN A 242 6.30 26.09 -1.72
C GLN A 242 7.26 26.89 -2.60
N LEU A 243 6.74 27.45 -3.69
CA LEU A 243 7.49 28.21 -4.68
C LEU A 243 7.07 29.68 -4.66
N SER A 244 8.03 30.55 -4.94
CA SER A 244 7.88 32.00 -4.98
C SER A 244 6.91 32.43 -6.08
N PRO A 245 5.93 33.31 -5.78
CA PRO A 245 5.03 33.89 -6.78
C PRO A 245 5.71 34.92 -7.69
N VAL A 246 6.99 35.24 -7.47
CA VAL A 246 7.73 36.21 -8.28
C VAL A 246 8.51 35.52 -9.39
N ASP A 247 9.24 34.46 -9.05
CA ASP A 247 10.22 33.83 -9.93
C ASP A 247 10.17 32.30 -9.96
N GLY A 248 9.24 31.69 -9.20
CA GLY A 248 9.09 30.23 -9.13
C GLY A 248 10.22 29.51 -8.37
N SER A 249 11.09 30.25 -7.67
CA SER A 249 12.15 29.65 -6.85
C SER A 249 11.58 28.95 -5.61
N ILE A 250 12.25 27.90 -5.12
CA ILE A 250 11.87 27.21 -3.87
C ILE A 250 12.06 28.17 -2.68
N LEU A 251 11.01 28.36 -1.88
CA LEU A 251 11.03 29.27 -0.72
C LEU A 251 11.82 28.70 0.47
N SER A 252 11.70 27.40 0.73
CA SER A 252 12.49 26.68 1.75
C SER A 252 13.31 25.55 1.12
N PRO A 253 14.63 25.71 0.97
CA PRO A 253 15.47 24.72 0.32
C PRO A 253 15.69 23.46 1.16
N ASN A 254 15.53 23.54 2.48
CA ASN A 254 15.73 22.41 3.37
C ASN A 254 14.48 21.52 3.40
N ASP A 255 14.67 20.21 3.32
CA ASP A 255 13.59 19.23 3.52
C ASP A 255 13.24 19.13 5.00
N PHE A 256 12.25 19.92 5.44
CA PHE A 256 11.83 19.96 6.84
C PHE A 256 10.32 20.20 6.98
N PRO A 257 9.60 19.41 7.81
CA PRO A 257 10.08 18.23 8.55
C PRO A 257 10.64 17.11 7.66
N PRO A 258 11.46 16.19 8.20
CA PRO A 258 11.90 15.00 7.46
C PRO A 258 10.72 14.19 6.93
N LEU A 259 10.91 13.55 5.78
CA LEU A 259 9.95 12.56 5.27
C LEU A 259 10.32 11.23 5.94
N GLU A 260 9.97 11.05 7.22
CA GLU A 260 10.20 9.82 8.01
C GLU A 260 8.90 9.07 8.34
N GLY A 261 8.87 7.77 8.06
CA GLY A 261 7.74 6.88 8.39
C GLY A 261 7.67 6.62 9.90
N ASN A 262 6.47 6.62 10.48
CA ASN A 262 6.30 6.44 11.94
C ASN A 262 5.76 5.06 12.35
N LEU A 263 5.45 4.15 11.41
CA LEU A 263 5.11 2.77 11.78
C LEU A 263 6.39 2.03 12.19
N ARG A 264 6.51 1.74 13.50
CA ARG A 264 7.69 1.07 14.05
C ARG A 264 7.83 -0.34 13.50
N GLY A 265 8.98 -0.60 12.87
CA GLY A 265 9.52 -1.95 12.69
C GLY A 265 8.86 -2.81 11.61
N ALA A 266 8.03 -2.22 10.75
CA ALA A 266 7.35 -2.97 9.71
C ALA A 266 8.20 -3.16 8.44
N PRO A 267 8.41 -4.39 7.93
CA PRO A 267 9.23 -4.66 6.76
C PRO A 267 8.75 -3.95 5.49
N LEU A 268 7.43 -3.77 5.34
CA LEU A 268 6.81 -2.99 4.26
C LEU A 268 6.72 -1.48 4.54
N TYR A 269 7.02 -1.04 5.77
CA TYR A 269 7.01 0.37 6.19
C TYR A 269 8.26 0.75 7.02
N PRO A 270 9.49 0.48 6.53
CA PRO A 270 10.68 0.65 7.33
C PRO A 270 11.00 2.13 7.50
N ALA A 271 10.94 2.61 8.74
CA ALA A 271 11.62 3.85 9.08
C ALA A 271 13.13 3.74 8.75
N PRO A 272 13.78 4.78 8.20
CA PRO A 272 13.26 6.13 7.93
C PRO A 272 12.71 6.32 6.50
N THR A 273 12.61 5.27 5.69
CA THR A 273 12.28 5.40 4.26
C THR A 273 10.80 5.13 3.98
N TYR A 274 10.11 6.10 3.38
CA TYR A 274 8.76 5.90 2.84
C TYR A 274 8.70 5.07 1.55
N LYS A 275 9.86 4.72 0.97
CA LYS A 275 9.95 4.10 -0.34
C LYS A 275 10.69 2.78 -0.28
N ILE A 276 9.93 1.71 -0.36
CA ILE A 276 10.42 0.43 -0.84
C ILE A 276 9.96 0.26 -2.27
N VAL A 277 10.92 0.05 -3.16
CA VAL A 277 10.72 -0.27 -4.56
C VAL A 277 11.41 -1.60 -4.88
N SER A 278 10.86 -2.33 -5.84
CA SER A 278 11.38 -3.62 -6.28
C SER A 278 12.82 -3.49 -6.75
N SER A 279 13.63 -4.50 -6.45
CA SER A 279 15.00 -4.59 -6.98
C SER A 279 15.40 -6.03 -7.23
N GLY A 280 16.31 -6.25 -8.18
CA GLY A 280 16.76 -7.60 -8.54
C GLY A 280 15.62 -8.44 -9.13
N GLN A 281 15.49 -9.69 -8.67
CA GLN A 281 14.46 -10.64 -9.13
C GLN A 281 13.03 -10.19 -8.78
N GLU A 282 12.87 -9.32 -7.76
CA GLU A 282 11.55 -8.80 -7.39
C GLU A 282 10.92 -7.94 -8.50
N THR A 283 11.75 -7.29 -9.32
CA THR A 283 11.28 -6.44 -10.44
C THR A 283 10.51 -7.26 -11.47
N GLU A 284 10.98 -8.47 -11.76
CA GLU A 284 10.32 -9.41 -12.68
C GLU A 284 9.00 -9.93 -12.09
N CYS A 285 8.96 -10.11 -10.77
CA CYS A 285 7.76 -10.50 -10.04
C CYS A 285 6.78 -9.35 -9.76
N GLY A 286 7.18 -8.08 -9.96
CA GLY A 286 6.39 -6.92 -9.55
C GLY A 286 6.19 -6.80 -8.03
N THR A 287 7.03 -7.46 -7.23
CA THR A 287 6.91 -7.58 -5.76
C THR A 287 7.94 -6.73 -5.03
N VAL A 288 7.93 -6.75 -3.69
CA VAL A 288 9.00 -6.17 -2.86
C VAL A 288 9.25 -7.02 -1.61
N GLY A 289 10.46 -6.97 -1.04
CA GLY A 289 10.77 -7.63 0.22
C GLY A 289 10.93 -9.16 0.14
N LEU A 290 11.06 -9.70 -1.07
CA LEU A 290 11.21 -11.14 -1.36
C LEU A 290 12.63 -11.56 -1.74
N ASN A 291 13.57 -10.61 -1.92
CA ASN A 291 14.93 -10.89 -2.38
C ASN A 291 15.66 -11.99 -1.58
N SER A 292 15.38 -12.15 -0.29
CA SER A 292 15.98 -13.19 0.56
C SER A 292 15.25 -14.53 0.55
N PHE A 293 14.22 -14.70 -0.28
CA PHE A 293 13.33 -15.86 -0.29
C PHE A 293 13.27 -16.57 -1.65
N PHE A 294 13.93 -16.03 -2.68
CA PHE A 294 14.14 -16.74 -3.94
C PHE A 294 15.01 -17.99 -3.76
N GLU A 295 14.86 -18.97 -4.66
CA GLU A 295 15.50 -20.30 -4.61
C GLU A 295 17.00 -20.23 -4.27
N ASP A 296 17.73 -19.38 -4.99
CA ASP A 296 19.18 -19.22 -4.88
C ASP A 296 19.62 -18.48 -3.60
N LYS A 297 18.67 -17.87 -2.87
CA LYS A 297 18.94 -16.93 -1.76
C LYS A 297 18.25 -17.29 -0.46
N HIS A 298 17.28 -18.21 -0.45
CA HIS A 298 16.53 -18.54 0.77
C HIS A 298 17.35 -19.33 1.79
N ASN A 299 18.51 -19.88 1.43
CA ASN A 299 19.47 -20.47 2.38
C ASN A 299 18.82 -21.44 3.38
N GLY A 300 17.88 -22.28 2.94
CA GLY A 300 17.18 -23.26 3.77
C GLY A 300 16.09 -22.70 4.71
N LYS A 301 15.67 -21.44 4.52
CA LYS A 301 14.52 -20.84 5.24
C LYS A 301 13.20 -21.61 5.07
N CYS A 302 13.06 -22.34 3.97
CA CYS A 302 11.85 -23.02 3.54
C CYS A 302 12.21 -24.19 2.62
N PRO A 303 11.26 -25.12 2.35
CA PRO A 303 11.36 -26.06 1.24
C PRO A 303 11.55 -25.33 -0.08
N THR A 304 12.26 -25.96 -1.03
CA THR A 304 12.55 -25.38 -2.35
C THR A 304 11.28 -25.15 -3.17
N ASN A 305 10.30 -26.05 -3.08
CA ASN A 305 9.11 -26.02 -3.93
C ASN A 305 7.84 -25.98 -3.06
N TYR A 306 6.97 -25.01 -3.31
CA TYR A 306 5.58 -24.97 -2.86
C TYR A 306 4.62 -25.39 -3.97
N ILE A 307 5.05 -25.32 -5.22
CA ILE A 307 4.29 -25.70 -6.41
C ILE A 307 4.80 -27.03 -6.97
N CYS A 308 3.87 -27.95 -7.28
CA CYS A 308 4.23 -29.21 -7.92
C CYS A 308 4.46 -28.98 -9.43
N THR A 309 5.73 -28.90 -9.84
CA THR A 309 6.14 -28.66 -11.24
C THR A 309 6.71 -29.89 -11.95
N GLU A 310 6.94 -30.99 -11.24
CA GLU A 310 7.60 -32.19 -11.78
C GLU A 310 6.82 -32.80 -12.96
N GLY A 311 7.51 -32.97 -14.09
CA GLY A 311 6.94 -33.56 -15.30
C GLY A 311 5.97 -32.66 -16.06
N LEU A 312 5.85 -31.39 -15.68
CA LEU A 312 5.00 -30.40 -16.34
C LEU A 312 5.84 -29.45 -17.19
N THR A 313 5.21 -28.88 -18.22
CA THR A 313 5.79 -27.83 -19.07
C THR A 313 4.92 -26.59 -18.98
N PHE A 314 5.55 -25.44 -18.74
CA PHE A 314 4.89 -24.15 -18.65
C PHE A 314 5.30 -23.26 -19.84
N ASN A 315 4.49 -22.26 -20.14
CA ASN A 315 4.96 -21.15 -20.98
C ASN A 315 5.83 -20.21 -20.12
N ALA A 316 6.54 -19.28 -20.77
CA ALA A 316 7.50 -18.42 -20.12
C ALA A 316 6.87 -17.58 -18.99
N GLU A 317 5.66 -17.09 -19.19
CA GLU A 317 5.01 -16.22 -18.22
C GLU A 317 4.51 -17.00 -16.99
N ALA A 318 4.03 -18.24 -17.18
CA ALA A 318 3.65 -19.11 -16.05
C ALA A 318 4.88 -19.63 -15.30
N GLU A 319 6.00 -19.85 -15.99
CA GLU A 319 7.29 -20.19 -15.38
C GLU A 319 7.74 -19.06 -14.43
N VAL A 320 7.75 -17.81 -14.91
CA VAL A 320 8.05 -16.63 -14.07
C VAL A 320 7.10 -16.53 -12.88
N PHE A 321 5.79 -16.67 -13.10
CA PHE A 321 4.81 -16.60 -12.02
C PHE A 321 5.03 -17.70 -10.96
N ASN A 322 5.34 -18.92 -11.38
CA ASN A 322 5.61 -20.03 -10.46
C ASN A 322 6.85 -19.76 -9.59
N ASP A 323 7.94 -19.27 -10.19
CA ASP A 323 9.17 -18.92 -9.46
C ASP A 323 8.92 -17.81 -8.43
N CYS A 324 8.17 -16.79 -8.82
CA CYS A 324 7.75 -15.71 -7.93
C CYS A 324 6.88 -16.24 -6.77
N LEU A 325 5.96 -17.16 -7.06
CA LEU A 325 5.03 -17.72 -6.10
C LEU A 325 5.73 -18.62 -5.07
N ASP A 326 6.78 -19.36 -5.45
CA ASP A 326 7.63 -20.11 -4.51
C ASP A 326 8.33 -19.16 -3.52
N ALA A 327 8.90 -18.04 -3.99
CA ALA A 327 9.51 -17.04 -3.10
C ALA A 327 8.51 -16.39 -2.14
N MET A 328 7.30 -16.06 -2.63
CA MET A 328 6.22 -15.52 -1.79
C MET A 328 5.79 -16.50 -0.70
N ASN A 329 5.60 -17.77 -1.06
CA ASN A 329 5.19 -18.81 -0.12
C ASN A 329 6.30 -19.12 0.89
N CYS A 330 7.55 -19.08 0.45
CA CYS A 330 8.71 -19.16 1.35
C CYS A 330 8.70 -18.03 2.39
N ALA A 331 8.47 -16.78 1.96
CA ALA A 331 8.39 -15.63 2.86
C ALA A 331 7.24 -15.75 3.86
N MET A 332 6.05 -16.15 3.39
CA MET A 332 4.88 -16.38 4.24
C MET A 332 5.15 -17.45 5.30
N GLN A 333 5.59 -18.63 4.88
CA GLN A 333 5.90 -19.75 5.79
C GLN A 333 6.91 -19.32 6.84
N TYR A 334 8.03 -18.73 6.41
CA TYR A 334 9.09 -18.30 7.32
C TYR A 334 8.59 -17.28 8.36
N SER A 335 7.80 -16.30 7.92
CA SER A 335 7.32 -15.21 8.78
C SER A 335 6.12 -15.62 9.66
N MET A 336 5.38 -16.67 9.29
CA MET A 336 4.26 -17.20 10.09
C MET A 336 4.69 -18.23 11.14
N ILE A 337 5.94 -18.69 11.13
CA ILE A 337 6.47 -19.53 12.20
C ILE A 337 6.82 -18.64 13.41
N ILE A 338 5.86 -18.54 14.33
CA ILE A 338 5.91 -17.65 15.48
C ILE A 338 5.72 -18.36 16.82
N VAL A 339 6.24 -17.76 17.88
CA VAL A 339 5.94 -18.12 19.27
C VAL A 339 4.60 -17.48 19.64
N PRO A 340 3.57 -18.26 20.01
CA PRO A 340 2.27 -17.69 20.36
C PRO A 340 2.36 -16.87 21.64
N ASN A 341 1.66 -15.74 21.68
CA ASN A 341 1.50 -14.97 22.89
C ASN A 341 0.67 -15.78 23.91
N GLN A 342 1.21 -15.96 25.12
CA GLN A 342 0.63 -16.84 26.14
C GLN A 342 -0.68 -16.35 26.74
N THR A 343 -0.98 -15.05 26.60
CA THR A 343 -2.11 -14.40 27.31
C THR A 343 -3.10 -13.72 26.37
N ASN A 344 -2.67 -13.35 25.16
CA ASN A 344 -3.49 -12.64 24.20
C ASN A 344 -3.44 -13.31 22.81
N PRO A 345 -4.47 -14.11 22.45
CA PRO A 345 -4.53 -14.76 21.14
C PRO A 345 -4.63 -13.76 19.97
N LEU A 346 -5.09 -12.52 20.20
CA LEU A 346 -5.13 -11.49 19.17
C LEU A 346 -3.72 -11.07 18.73
N VAL A 347 -2.76 -11.04 19.64
CA VAL A 347 -1.35 -10.77 19.29
C VAL A 347 -0.81 -11.89 18.40
N THR A 348 -1.11 -13.14 18.74
CA THR A 348 -0.73 -14.29 17.89
C THR A 348 -1.39 -14.21 16.51
N PHE A 349 -2.68 -13.87 16.46
CA PHE A 349 -3.40 -13.66 15.20
C PHE A 349 -2.72 -12.60 14.32
N VAL A 350 -2.41 -11.43 14.90
CA VAL A 350 -1.79 -10.33 14.14
C VAL A 350 -0.42 -10.73 13.60
N HIS A 351 0.46 -11.33 14.42
CA HIS A 351 1.78 -11.77 13.95
C HIS A 351 1.72 -12.83 12.85
N SER A 352 0.66 -13.66 12.80
CA SER A 352 0.46 -14.62 11.72
C SER A 352 -0.25 -14.02 10.49
N MET A 353 -1.15 -13.05 10.69
CA MET A 353 -2.02 -12.55 9.64
C MET A 353 -1.37 -11.45 8.80
N VAL A 354 -0.46 -10.65 9.39
CA VAL A 354 0.34 -9.69 8.63
C VAL A 354 1.10 -10.37 7.48
N PRO A 355 1.99 -11.35 7.70
CA PRO A 355 2.71 -12.01 6.60
C PRO A 355 1.79 -12.80 5.65
N HIS A 356 0.64 -13.28 6.13
CA HIS A 356 -0.38 -13.90 5.27
C HIS A 356 -0.98 -12.88 4.30
N HIS A 357 -1.29 -11.66 4.75
CA HIS A 357 -1.80 -10.60 3.89
C HIS A 357 -0.72 -10.06 2.94
N GLU A 358 0.52 -9.92 3.41
CA GLU A 358 1.65 -9.54 2.55
C GLU A 358 1.78 -10.50 1.38
N ASN A 359 1.73 -11.81 1.63
CA ASN A 359 1.79 -12.84 0.60
C ASN A 359 0.67 -12.70 -0.45
N ALA A 360 -0.58 -12.53 -0.02
CA ALA A 360 -1.71 -12.34 -0.94
C ALA A 360 -1.56 -11.07 -1.81
N ILE A 361 -1.07 -9.97 -1.23
CA ILE A 361 -0.76 -8.73 -1.96
C ILE A 361 0.31 -9.00 -3.03
N GLN A 362 1.39 -9.71 -2.68
CA GLN A 362 2.47 -10.01 -3.63
C GLN A 362 1.99 -10.94 -4.77
N MET A 363 1.17 -11.95 -4.47
CA MET A 363 0.58 -12.82 -5.49
C MET A 363 -0.23 -12.01 -6.51
N CYS A 364 -1.06 -11.08 -6.02
CA CYS A 364 -1.83 -10.20 -6.90
C CYS A 364 -0.95 -9.29 -7.74
N LYS A 365 0.14 -8.74 -7.20
CA LYS A 365 1.08 -7.91 -7.97
C LYS A 365 1.79 -8.71 -9.07
N SER A 366 2.20 -9.94 -8.79
CA SER A 366 2.81 -10.82 -9.79
C SER A 366 1.83 -11.24 -10.88
N LEU A 367 0.55 -11.46 -10.53
CA LEU A 367 -0.47 -11.71 -11.55
C LEU A 367 -0.72 -10.49 -12.44
N LEU A 368 -0.62 -9.27 -11.90
CA LEU A 368 -0.76 -8.04 -12.68
C LEU A 368 0.46 -7.75 -13.56
N VAL A 369 1.68 -8.06 -13.11
CA VAL A 369 2.91 -7.80 -13.89
C VAL A 369 3.05 -8.73 -15.11
N THR A 370 2.47 -9.93 -15.03
CA THR A 370 2.50 -10.94 -16.10
C THR A 370 1.41 -10.72 -17.17
N GLU A 371 0.55 -9.70 -17.01
CA GLU A 371 -0.59 -9.39 -17.89
C GLU A 371 -1.63 -10.53 -18.03
N TYR A 372 -1.51 -11.61 -17.25
CA TYR A 372 -2.46 -12.74 -17.29
C TYR A 372 -3.85 -12.39 -16.80
N ALA A 373 -3.96 -11.48 -15.82
CA ALA A 373 -5.24 -11.00 -15.33
C ALA A 373 -6.11 -10.39 -16.43
N GLU A 374 -5.49 -9.84 -17.49
CA GLU A 374 -6.18 -9.22 -18.62
C GLU A 374 -6.42 -10.19 -19.79
N ASN A 375 -5.58 -11.22 -19.89
CA ASN A 375 -5.54 -12.15 -21.02
C ASN A 375 -6.02 -13.57 -20.68
N ASP A 376 -6.81 -13.74 -19.60
CA ASP A 376 -7.30 -15.05 -19.16
C ASP A 376 -7.92 -15.85 -20.32
N PRO A 377 -7.37 -17.01 -20.71
CA PRO A 377 -7.91 -17.82 -21.79
C PRO A 377 -9.25 -18.49 -21.45
N LEU A 378 -9.61 -18.59 -20.16
CA LEU A 378 -10.87 -19.19 -19.72
C LEU A 378 -12.05 -18.20 -19.74
N LYS A 379 -11.77 -16.89 -19.77
CA LYS A 379 -12.71 -15.74 -19.82
C LYS A 379 -14.06 -16.04 -19.17
N PHE A 380 -14.16 -15.81 -17.86
CA PHE A 380 -15.45 -15.80 -17.19
C PHE A 380 -16.12 -14.42 -17.32
N PRO A 381 -17.33 -14.30 -17.89
CA PRO A 381 -17.95 -13.01 -18.21
C PRO A 381 -18.13 -12.02 -17.06
N ASP A 382 -18.24 -12.53 -15.83
CA ASP A 382 -18.51 -11.73 -14.62
C ASP A 382 -17.34 -11.71 -13.63
N LEU A 383 -16.18 -12.30 -13.98
CA LEU A 383 -15.01 -12.33 -13.11
C LEU A 383 -13.87 -11.53 -13.73
N ASP A 384 -13.54 -10.43 -13.07
CA ASP A 384 -12.41 -9.58 -13.42
C ASP A 384 -11.30 -9.77 -12.39
N PHE A 385 -10.30 -10.58 -12.74
CA PHE A 385 -9.15 -10.83 -11.87
C PHE A 385 -8.28 -9.60 -11.67
N LYS A 386 -8.24 -8.65 -12.62
CA LYS A 386 -7.52 -7.39 -12.44
C LYS A 386 -8.20 -6.57 -11.35
N ALA A 387 -9.52 -6.40 -11.42
CA ALA A 387 -10.27 -5.70 -10.38
C ALA A 387 -10.17 -6.40 -9.00
N LEU A 388 -10.19 -7.74 -8.98
CA LEU A 388 -9.99 -8.52 -7.75
C LEU A 388 -8.59 -8.29 -7.17
N CYS A 389 -7.54 -8.33 -7.99
CA CYS A 389 -6.16 -8.09 -7.55
C CYS A 389 -5.99 -6.68 -6.98
N TRP A 390 -6.53 -5.66 -7.63
CA TRP A 390 -6.52 -4.29 -7.09
C TRP A 390 -7.25 -4.19 -5.75
N ASN A 391 -8.39 -4.88 -5.60
CA ASN A 391 -9.09 -4.93 -4.33
C ASN A 391 -8.26 -5.61 -3.22
N ILE A 392 -7.66 -6.78 -3.51
CA ILE A 392 -6.79 -7.50 -2.57
C ILE A 392 -5.60 -6.63 -2.16
N ILE A 393 -4.90 -6.03 -3.13
CA ILE A 393 -3.76 -5.17 -2.87
C ILE A 393 -4.16 -4.05 -1.92
N ASN A 394 -5.24 -3.32 -2.22
CA ASN A 394 -5.61 -2.13 -1.45
C ASN A 394 -6.22 -2.46 -0.08
N VAL A 395 -7.16 -3.40 -0.03
CA VAL A 395 -7.88 -3.74 1.21
C VAL A 395 -6.97 -4.47 2.18
N GLN A 396 -6.18 -5.44 1.71
CA GLN A 396 -5.27 -6.15 2.61
C GLN A 396 -4.10 -5.26 3.06
N SER A 397 -3.68 -4.28 2.25
CA SER A 397 -2.72 -3.26 2.72
C SER A 397 -3.29 -2.45 3.88
N LEU A 398 -4.56 -2.02 3.81
CA LEU A 398 -5.24 -1.33 4.92
C LEU A 398 -5.33 -2.22 6.16
N GLN A 399 -5.70 -3.49 6.01
CA GLN A 399 -5.81 -4.43 7.12
C GLN A 399 -4.45 -4.67 7.81
N ILE A 400 -3.36 -4.74 7.04
CA ILE A 400 -2.00 -4.78 7.61
C ILE A 400 -1.76 -3.54 8.48
N MET A 401 -2.12 -2.35 8.01
CA MET A 401 -1.91 -1.11 8.77
C MET A 401 -2.72 -1.09 10.08
N GLU A 402 -3.97 -1.54 10.06
CA GLU A 402 -4.80 -1.67 11.26
C GLU A 402 -4.17 -2.63 12.28
N MET A 403 -3.66 -3.77 11.79
CA MET A 403 -2.99 -4.77 12.61
C MET A 403 -1.67 -4.25 13.20
N LEU A 404 -0.87 -3.52 12.43
CA LEU A 404 0.38 -2.92 12.91
C LEU A 404 0.14 -1.79 13.89
N THR A 405 -0.89 -0.97 13.65
CA THR A 405 -1.32 0.08 14.59
C THR A 405 -1.77 -0.52 15.92
N TYR A 406 -2.46 -1.66 15.90
CA TYR A 406 -2.80 -2.40 17.11
C TYR A 406 -1.55 -2.85 17.89
N LEU A 407 -0.51 -3.36 17.21
CA LEU A 407 0.73 -3.75 17.86
C LEU A 407 1.48 -2.54 18.45
N ASP A 408 1.57 -1.44 17.72
CA ASP A 408 2.23 -0.21 18.18
C ASP A 408 1.52 0.39 19.40
N ALA A 409 0.18 0.46 19.38
CA ALA A 409 -0.63 0.90 20.52
C ALA A 409 -0.48 -0.01 21.74
N ALA A 410 -0.14 -1.29 21.54
CA ALA A 410 0.13 -2.26 22.59
C ALA A 410 1.62 -2.29 23.05
N ASP A 411 2.48 -1.46 22.46
CA ASP A 411 3.95 -1.47 22.65
C ASP A 411 4.57 -2.85 22.37
N ILE A 412 4.05 -3.55 21.35
CA ILE A 412 4.54 -4.85 20.91
C ILE A 412 5.25 -4.68 19.57
N ALA A 413 6.53 -5.06 19.50
CA ALA A 413 7.25 -5.02 18.23
C ALA A 413 6.73 -6.10 17.27
N GLU A 414 6.52 -5.77 15.98
CA GLU A 414 6.06 -6.71 14.96
C GLU A 414 6.90 -8.00 14.88
N GLY A 415 8.21 -7.88 15.01
CA GLY A 415 9.13 -9.02 14.97
C GLY A 415 9.23 -9.83 16.27
N SER A 416 8.56 -9.40 17.36
CA SER A 416 8.78 -9.98 18.69
C SER A 416 8.34 -11.44 18.85
N ALA A 417 7.47 -11.93 17.97
CA ALA A 417 6.99 -13.30 17.99
C ALA A 417 7.80 -14.24 17.09
N LYS A 418 8.82 -13.78 16.37
CA LYS A 418 9.60 -14.64 15.45
C LYS A 418 10.27 -15.78 16.22
N CYS A 419 10.17 -17.00 15.70
CA CYS A 419 10.89 -18.15 16.27
C CYS A 419 12.41 -18.11 16.03
N PHE A 420 12.88 -17.30 15.06
CA PHE A 420 14.26 -17.28 14.60
C PHE A 420 14.75 -15.84 14.45
N ASP A 421 15.84 -15.49 15.15
CA ASP A 421 16.47 -14.17 15.06
C ASP A 421 17.40 -14.06 13.84
N SER A 422 17.75 -15.20 13.23
CA SER A 422 18.64 -15.31 12.07
C SER A 422 18.28 -16.50 11.16
N PRO A 423 18.53 -16.42 9.82
CA PRO A 423 18.27 -17.51 8.88
C PRO A 423 18.87 -18.88 9.27
N ALA A 424 19.99 -18.89 9.99
CA ALA A 424 20.69 -20.13 10.37
C ALA A 424 19.98 -20.93 11.48
N GLU A 425 19.12 -20.28 12.27
CA GLU A 425 18.45 -20.92 13.42
C GLU A 425 17.18 -21.68 13.02
N ALA A 426 16.58 -21.29 11.89
CA ALA A 426 15.39 -21.94 11.30
C ALA A 426 15.59 -23.44 10.99
N ILE A 427 16.85 -23.87 10.81
CA ILE A 427 17.22 -25.21 10.32
C ILE A 427 17.50 -26.20 11.46
N SER A 428 17.43 -25.79 12.73
CA SER A 428 17.69 -26.71 13.86
C SER A 428 16.47 -27.50 14.34
N VAL A 429 15.27 -27.25 13.80
CA VAL A 429 14.10 -28.09 14.08
C VAL A 429 14.27 -29.41 13.35
N SER A 430 14.82 -30.40 14.06
CA SER A 430 15.03 -31.75 13.54
C SER A 430 13.73 -32.26 12.92
N SER A 431 13.84 -32.67 11.66
CA SER A 431 12.94 -33.65 11.07
C SER A 431 12.96 -34.91 11.94
N ASN A 432 12.07 -34.96 12.94
CA ASN A 432 11.64 -36.24 13.46
C ASN A 432 10.86 -36.90 12.32
N THR A 433 11.61 -37.69 11.57
CA THR A 433 11.13 -38.67 10.61
C THR A 433 10.14 -39.58 11.32
N GLY A 434 8.86 -39.27 11.10
CA GLY A 434 7.73 -39.97 11.71
C GLY A 434 6.44 -39.83 10.90
N PHE A 435 6.54 -39.72 9.58
CA PHE A 435 5.42 -39.95 8.68
C PHE A 435 5.85 -41.00 7.64
N THR A 436 5.68 -42.27 7.99
CA THR A 436 5.78 -43.37 7.03
C THR A 436 4.48 -43.42 6.24
N ASN A 437 4.51 -42.93 5.00
CA ASN A 437 3.51 -43.28 4.00
C ASN A 437 3.84 -44.67 3.45
N GLN A 438 3.23 -45.73 3.99
CA GLN A 438 2.97 -46.98 3.30
C GLN A 438 1.68 -47.59 3.86
N GLU A 439 0.62 -47.62 3.05
CA GLU A 439 0.00 -48.86 2.54
C GLU A 439 -1.22 -48.49 1.67
N PRO A 440 -1.30 -48.96 0.41
CA PRO A 440 -2.49 -48.84 -0.42
C PRO A 440 -3.55 -49.88 0.01
N PHE A 441 -4.81 -49.44 0.08
CA PHE A 441 -5.98 -50.29 0.28
C PHE A 441 -6.03 -51.44 -0.75
N LEU A 442 -5.83 -52.68 -0.28
CA LEU A 442 -6.25 -53.88 -0.99
C LEU A 442 -7.36 -54.57 -0.20
N ILE A 443 -8.55 -54.53 -0.81
CA ILE A 443 -9.73 -55.33 -0.51
C ILE A 443 -9.31 -56.79 -0.45
N SER A 444 -9.53 -57.46 0.69
CA SER A 444 -9.42 -58.92 0.76
C SER A 444 -10.72 -59.55 1.23
N ILE A 445 -11.11 -60.51 0.40
CA ILE A 445 -12.33 -61.29 0.35
C ILE A 445 -12.49 -62.15 1.59
N VAL A 446 -13.72 -62.15 2.12
CA VAL A 446 -14.22 -63.06 3.15
C VAL A 446 -14.06 -64.50 2.67
N THR A 447 -13.26 -65.30 3.38
CA THR A 447 -13.31 -66.76 3.26
C THR A 447 -13.56 -67.39 4.64
N PHE A 448 -14.62 -68.20 4.66
CA PHE A 448 -15.10 -69.05 5.74
C PHE A 448 -14.02 -69.96 6.33
N ALA A 449 -13.99 -70.09 7.66
CA ALA A 449 -13.73 -71.36 8.33
C ALA A 449 -14.34 -71.38 9.74
N ALA A 450 -15.12 -72.43 9.99
CA ALA A 450 -15.96 -72.64 11.14
C ALA A 450 -15.20 -73.07 12.40
N ALA A 451 -15.70 -72.66 13.56
CA ALA A 451 -15.61 -73.45 14.79
C ALA A 451 -16.86 -73.19 15.66
N THR A 452 -17.61 -74.26 15.86
CA THR A 452 -18.87 -74.42 16.60
C THR A 452 -18.68 -74.52 18.12
N PHE A 453 -19.83 -74.44 18.83
CA PHE A 453 -20.17 -74.68 20.26
C PHE A 453 -20.14 -73.43 21.16
N ALA A 454 -21.16 -73.09 21.97
CA ALA A 454 -22.53 -73.58 22.18
C ALA A 454 -23.31 -72.58 23.07
N VAL A 455 -24.61 -72.39 22.73
CA VAL A 455 -25.80 -72.22 23.60
C VAL A 455 -25.72 -71.37 24.87
N ALA A 456 -26.46 -70.26 24.90
CA ALA A 456 -27.52 -70.02 25.89
C ALA A 456 -28.47 -68.88 25.47
N VAL A 457 -29.75 -69.19 25.56
CA VAL A 457 -30.94 -68.39 25.22
C VAL A 457 -31.32 -67.49 26.39
N ALA A 458 -31.70 -66.24 26.14
CA ALA A 458 -32.77 -65.55 26.88
C ALA A 458 -33.28 -64.32 26.13
N SER A 459 -34.58 -64.33 25.89
CA SER A 459 -35.41 -63.40 25.11
C SER A 459 -35.90 -62.18 25.92
N PHE A 460 -36.66 -61.31 25.23
CA PHE A 460 -37.64 -60.28 25.62
C PHE A 460 -37.20 -58.86 25.20
N ALA A 461 -37.69 -58.30 24.08
CA ALA A 461 -39.03 -57.70 23.81
C ALA A 461 -39.35 -56.54 24.78
N ALA A 462 -39.81 -55.34 24.40
CA ALA A 462 -40.56 -54.87 23.23
C ALA A 462 -40.34 -53.33 23.06
N ALA A 463 -40.41 -52.78 21.83
CA ALA A 463 -41.50 -51.91 21.29
C ALA A 463 -41.82 -50.65 22.14
N GLY A 464 -42.03 -49.44 21.62
CA GLY A 464 -42.22 -48.81 20.31
C GLY A 464 -42.43 -47.31 20.62
N TYR A 465 -41.84 -46.38 19.87
CA TYR A 465 -42.40 -45.69 18.70
C TYR A 465 -43.68 -44.85 18.92
N PHE A 466 -43.60 -43.61 18.40
CA PHE A 466 -44.65 -42.68 17.94
C PHE A 466 -45.02 -41.41 18.77
N THR A 467 -44.50 -40.28 18.25
CA THR A 467 -45.17 -39.01 17.87
C THR A 467 -45.81 -38.09 18.91
N GLY A 468 -45.26 -36.86 19.01
CA GLY A 468 -45.64 -35.73 18.16
C GLY A 468 -46.93 -34.97 18.52
N GLY A 469 -46.85 -33.64 18.55
CA GLY A 469 -48.04 -32.79 18.39
C GLY A 469 -48.00 -31.46 19.14
N ALA A 470 -48.01 -30.38 18.37
CA ALA A 470 -48.02 -28.98 18.77
C ALA A 470 -49.33 -28.50 19.45
N GLY A 471 -49.28 -27.31 20.05
CA GLY A 471 -50.46 -26.51 20.40
C GLY A 471 -50.10 -25.30 21.27
N GLY A 472 -50.15 -24.10 20.69
CA GLY A 472 -49.91 -22.83 21.39
C GLY A 472 -51.13 -22.23 22.07
N VAL A 473 -50.99 -20.98 22.52
CA VAL A 473 -51.88 -19.81 22.29
C VAL A 473 -51.85 -18.79 23.45
N ALA A 474 -51.66 -17.51 23.06
CA ALA A 474 -52.12 -16.23 23.64
C ALA A 474 -51.50 -15.68 24.94
N ALA A 475 -51.49 -14.37 25.24
CA ALA A 475 -51.57 -13.08 24.54
C ALA A 475 -51.71 -11.99 25.63
N ALA A 476 -51.11 -10.79 25.45
CA ALA A 476 -51.58 -9.44 25.87
C ALA A 476 -50.37 -8.47 25.94
N LYS A 477 -50.16 -7.52 25.02
CA LYS A 477 -50.75 -6.16 24.84
C LYS A 477 -50.53 -5.20 26.01
N THR A 478 -49.73 -4.14 25.79
CA THR A 478 -50.15 -2.72 25.86
C THR A 478 -49.14 -1.81 25.13
N VAL A 479 -49.67 -0.71 24.61
CA VAL A 479 -49.16 0.26 23.62
C VAL A 479 -48.98 1.61 24.32
N GLU A 480 -48.00 2.44 23.91
CA GLU A 480 -48.17 3.84 23.48
C GLU A 480 -46.82 4.57 23.22
N SER A 481 -46.88 5.57 22.34
CA SER A 481 -45.84 6.29 21.59
C SER A 481 -45.88 7.80 21.98
N PRO A 482 -45.31 8.76 21.23
CA PRO A 482 -43.90 9.14 21.04
C PRO A 482 -43.57 10.56 21.59
N ALA A 483 -42.28 10.93 21.51
CA ALA A 483 -41.80 12.29 21.21
C ALA A 483 -40.49 12.19 20.43
#